data_AF-A0A851YGK1-F1
#
_entry.id   AF-A0A851YGK1-F1
#
_cell.length_a   1.000
_cell.length_b   1.000
_cell.length_c   1.000
_cell.angle_alpha   90.00
_cell.angle_beta   90.00
_cell.angle_gamma   90.00
#
_symmetry.space_group_name_H-M   'P 1'
#
loop_
_entity.id
_entity.type
_entity.pdbx_description
1 polymer ?
#
loop_
_entity_poly.entity_id
_entity_poly.type
_entity_poly.pdbx_seq_one_letter_code
_entity_poly.pdbx_strand_id
1 'polypeptide(L)'
;TGDNMTCQDTEDHDCKCPRGYSCTDSECLDCVKLPDCAEGEELVKFGILDFTFKCKPCEIGTYSNVKNGWCRNWTDCESSGFLTIKQGNSTHNAVC
;
A
#
# COMPACT_ATOMS: atom_id res chain seq x y z
N THR A 1 8.98 -21.29 9.93
CA THR A 1 7.72 -21.58 10.61
C THR A 1 6.79 -20.45 10.26
N GLY A 2 5.76 -20.72 9.44
CA GLY A 2 4.86 -19.68 8.95
C GLY A 2 3.82 -19.39 10.02
N ASP A 3 3.91 -18.22 10.64
CA ASP A 3 2.96 -17.76 11.65
C ASP A 3 1.65 -17.35 10.96
N ASN A 4 0.85 -18.36 10.62
CA ASN A 4 -0.54 -18.18 10.18
C ASN A 4 -1.41 -18.14 11.44
N MET A 5 -1.75 -16.93 11.89
CA MET A 5 -2.59 -16.75 13.06
C MET A 5 -4.04 -16.99 12.65
N THR A 6 -4.57 -18.17 12.99
CA THR A 6 -5.95 -18.54 12.72
C THR A 6 -6.90 -17.78 13.65
N CYS A 7 -7.96 -17.20 13.08
CA CYS A 7 -9.03 -16.50 13.80
C CYS A 7 -9.96 -17.48 14.55
N GLN A 8 -9.41 -18.46 15.26
CA GLN A 8 -10.15 -19.67 15.64
C GLN A 8 -10.88 -19.63 17.00
N ASP A 9 -10.96 -18.49 17.70
CA ASP A 9 -11.60 -18.47 19.02
C ASP A 9 -12.21 -17.13 19.43
N THR A 10 -12.92 -16.49 18.50
CA THR A 10 -13.77 -15.35 18.85
C THR A 10 -15.14 -15.52 18.21
N GLU A 11 -16.18 -15.67 19.03
CA GLU A 11 -17.57 -15.27 18.70
C GLU A 11 -17.67 -13.75 18.42
N ASP A 12 -16.65 -13.17 17.79
CA ASP A 12 -16.53 -11.74 17.51
C ASP A 12 -16.49 -11.64 15.99
N HIS A 13 -17.59 -11.14 15.43
CA HIS A 13 -17.75 -10.80 14.01
C HIS A 13 -16.73 -9.76 13.49
N ASP A 14 -15.69 -9.45 14.28
CA ASP A 14 -14.74 -8.36 14.15
C ASP A 14 -13.30 -8.90 14.30
N CYS A 15 -12.96 -9.98 13.57
CA CYS A 15 -11.58 -10.48 13.55
C CYS A 15 -10.65 -9.41 12.95
N LYS A 16 -10.02 -8.61 13.81
CA LYS A 16 -9.08 -7.55 13.43
C LYS A 16 -7.68 -8.14 13.40
N CYS A 17 -7.16 -8.39 12.21
CA CYS A 17 -5.77 -8.79 12.05
C CYS A 17 -4.82 -7.76 12.71
N PRO A 18 -3.73 -8.21 13.34
CA PRO A 18 -2.74 -7.33 13.94
C PRO A 18 -2.08 -6.44 12.88
N ARG A 19 -1.43 -5.36 13.32
CA ARG A 19 -0.71 -4.45 12.41
C ARG A 19 0.28 -5.22 11.53
N GLY A 20 0.22 -4.98 10.22
CA GLY A 20 1.03 -5.67 9.23
C GLY A 20 0.44 -6.98 8.71
N TYR A 21 -0.79 -7.33 9.11
CA TYR A 21 -1.54 -8.48 8.63
C TYR A 21 -2.92 -8.05 8.13
N SER A 22 -3.51 -8.83 7.22
CA SER A 22 -4.86 -8.61 6.70
C SER A 22 -5.52 -9.93 6.32
N CYS A 23 -6.84 -9.99 6.39
CA CYS A 23 -7.64 -11.08 5.81
C CYS A 23 -7.47 -11.10 4.28
N THR A 24 -7.68 -12.23 3.62
CA THR A 24 -7.67 -12.36 2.15
C THR A 24 -9.05 -12.65 1.54
N ASP A 25 -10.04 -12.86 2.40
CA ASP A 25 -11.38 -13.30 2.05
C ASP A 25 -12.40 -12.65 3.01
N SER A 26 -13.69 -12.80 2.71
CA SER A 26 -14.76 -12.21 3.51
C SER A 26 -14.98 -12.91 4.85
N GLU A 27 -14.60 -14.17 4.98
CA GLU A 27 -14.77 -14.96 6.20
C GLU A 27 -13.62 -14.66 7.20
N CYS A 28 -12.51 -14.09 6.71
CA CYS A 28 -11.32 -13.73 7.49
C CYS A 28 -10.85 -14.86 8.41
N LEU A 29 -10.84 -16.09 7.89
CA LEU A 29 -10.42 -17.26 8.66
C LEU A 29 -8.92 -17.23 8.99
N ASP A 30 -8.15 -16.64 8.08
CA ASP A 30 -6.69 -16.54 8.15
C ASP A 30 -6.21 -15.08 8.00
N CYS A 31 -5.35 -14.65 8.92
CA CYS A 31 -4.63 -13.38 8.80
C CYS A 31 -3.29 -13.60 8.09
N VAL A 32 -3.16 -13.07 6.87
CA VAL A 32 -1.90 -13.15 6.12
C VAL A 32 -1.03 -11.93 6.37
N LYS A 33 0.28 -12.14 6.46
CA LYS A 33 1.25 -11.05 6.57
C LYS A 33 1.27 -10.24 5.27
N LEU A 34 1.12 -8.92 5.38
CA LEU A 34 1.25 -8.01 4.25
C LEU A 34 2.72 -7.91 3.82
N PRO A 35 3.01 -7.87 2.51
CA PRO A 35 4.37 -7.62 2.03
C PRO A 35 4.84 -6.22 2.41
N ASP A 36 6.13 -6.08 2.71
CA ASP A 36 6.78 -4.79 2.94
C ASP A 36 7.14 -4.15 1.59
N CYS A 37 6.40 -3.12 1.18
CA CYS A 37 6.63 -2.37 -0.06
C CYS A 37 7.78 -1.38 0.10
N ALA A 38 8.64 -1.31 -0.92
CA ALA A 38 9.77 -0.39 -0.92
C ALA A 38 9.31 1.05 -1.17
N GLU A 39 10.25 2.00 -1.06
CA GLU A 39 10.01 3.34 -1.57
C GLU A 39 9.71 3.28 -3.07
N GLY A 40 8.72 4.07 -3.49
CA GLY A 40 8.20 4.09 -4.85
C GLY A 40 7.33 2.91 -5.22
N GLU A 41 6.90 2.13 -4.23
CA GLU A 41 5.85 1.14 -4.35
C GLU A 41 4.71 1.43 -3.36
N GLU A 42 3.53 0.94 -3.69
CA GLU A 42 2.38 0.95 -2.80
C GLU A 42 1.74 -0.44 -2.71
N LEU A 43 1.11 -0.69 -1.56
CA LEU A 43 0.38 -1.93 -1.32
C LEU A 43 -1.00 -1.86 -1.98
N VAL A 44 -1.24 -2.76 -2.93
CA VAL A 44 -2.52 -2.82 -3.67
C VAL A 44 -3.23 -4.15 -3.40
N LYS A 45 -4.54 -4.05 -3.18
CA LYS A 45 -5.45 -5.20 -3.09
C LYS A 45 -5.88 -5.63 -4.49
N PHE A 46 -5.60 -6.89 -4.84
CA PHE A 46 -5.98 -7.50 -6.11
C PHE A 46 -7.05 -8.56 -5.88
N GLY A 47 -8.21 -8.41 -6.53
CA GLY A 47 -9.35 -9.31 -6.38
C GLY A 47 -10.50 -8.71 -5.57
N ILE A 48 -11.68 -9.29 -5.71
CA ILE A 48 -12.94 -8.75 -5.14
C ILE A 48 -13.44 -9.64 -3.99
N LEU A 49 -13.61 -10.94 -4.26
CA LEU A 49 -14.07 -11.94 -3.29
C LEU A 49 -12.87 -12.57 -2.59
N ASP A 50 -12.01 -13.23 -3.37
CA ASP A 50 -10.68 -13.64 -2.95
C ASP A 50 -9.68 -12.57 -3.38
N PHE A 51 -8.93 -12.04 -2.41
CA PHE A 51 -7.99 -10.96 -2.69
C PHE A 51 -6.60 -11.21 -2.14
N THR A 52 -5.62 -10.71 -2.88
CA THR A 52 -4.20 -10.80 -2.54
C THR A 52 -3.61 -9.41 -2.46
N PHE A 53 -2.63 -9.22 -1.58
CA PHE A 53 -1.91 -7.96 -1.46
C PHE A 53 -0.57 -8.07 -2.16
N LYS A 54 -0.26 -7.10 -3.03
CA LYS A 54 1.03 -7.04 -3.71
C LYS A 54 1.52 -5.59 -3.75
N CYS A 55 2.83 -5.43 -3.76
CA CYS A 55 3.46 -4.14 -3.99
C CYS A 55 3.46 -3.85 -5.50
N LYS A 56 2.93 -2.68 -5.86
CA LYS A 56 2.92 -2.18 -7.22
C LYS A 56 3.79 -0.91 -7.27
N PRO A 57 4.62 -0.72 -8.30
CA PRO A 57 5.36 0.53 -8.47
C PRO A 57 4.40 1.71 -8.68
N CYS A 58 4.76 2.87 -8.15
CA CYS A 58 4.06 4.12 -8.39
C CYS A 58 3.97 4.42 -9.89
N GLU A 59 2.79 4.82 -10.34
CA GLU A 59 2.57 5.21 -11.72
C GLU A 59 3.27 6.53 -12.03
N ILE A 60 3.55 6.76 -13.31
CA ILE A 60 4.13 8.03 -13.78
C ILE A 60 3.19 9.17 -13.37
N GLY A 61 3.74 10.20 -12.73
CA GLY A 61 2.95 11.27 -12.11
C GLY A 61 2.72 11.08 -10.61
N THR A 62 3.15 9.96 -10.02
CA THR A 62 3.04 9.69 -8.59
C THR A 62 4.38 9.25 -7.97
N TYR A 63 4.50 9.41 -6.65
CA TYR A 63 5.68 9.03 -5.89
C TYR A 63 5.35 8.54 -4.48
N SER A 64 6.24 7.73 -3.89
CA SER A 64 6.21 7.34 -2.49
C SER A 64 7.63 7.38 -1.92
N ASN A 65 7.90 8.29 -0.99
CA ASN A 65 9.22 8.48 -0.40
C ASN A 65 9.42 7.73 0.93
N VAL A 66 8.49 6.84 1.28
CA VAL A 66 8.53 6.06 2.51
C VAL A 66 8.19 4.61 2.22
N LYS A 67 8.80 3.68 2.96
CA LYS A 67 8.44 2.26 2.91
C LYS A 67 7.01 2.05 3.39
N ASN A 68 6.29 1.12 2.77
CA ASN A 68 4.87 0.88 3.03
C ASN A 68 4.00 2.15 2.89
N GLY A 69 4.45 3.11 2.07
CA GLY A 69 3.72 4.32 1.75
C GLY A 69 2.67 4.09 0.66
N TRP A 70 1.86 5.12 0.43
CA TRP A 70 0.96 5.19 -0.72
C TRP A 70 1.53 6.13 -1.76
N CYS A 71 1.26 5.86 -3.03
CA CYS A 71 1.69 6.72 -4.11
C CYS A 71 0.87 8.02 -4.09
N ARG A 72 1.55 9.15 -4.04
CA ARG A 72 0.97 10.49 -4.04
C ARG A 72 1.29 11.18 -5.35
N ASN A 73 0.38 12.02 -5.85
CA ASN A 73 0.64 12.79 -7.06
C ASN A 73 1.87 13.71 -6.87
N TRP A 74 2.64 13.87 -7.93
CA TRP A 74 3.67 14.89 -7.99
C TRP A 74 3.05 16.28 -7.83
N THR A 75 3.80 17.18 -7.22
CA THR A 75 3.43 18.59 -7.18
C THR A 75 3.41 19.16 -8.59
N ASP A 76 2.27 19.72 -8.97
CA ASP A 76 2.12 20.49 -10.19
C ASP A 76 2.63 21.92 -9.96
N CYS A 77 3.90 22.15 -10.30
CA CYS A 77 4.55 23.45 -10.15
C CYS A 77 3.87 24.54 -11.01
N GLU A 78 3.45 24.21 -12.23
CA GLU A 78 2.88 25.18 -13.18
C GLU A 78 1.52 25.68 -12.69
N SER A 79 0.69 24.80 -12.12
CA SER A 79 -0.58 25.21 -11.48
C SER A 79 -0.39 26.22 -10.34
N SER A 80 0.78 26.18 -9.71
CA SER A 80 1.16 27.08 -8.62
C SER A 80 1.98 28.30 -9.09
N GLY A 81 2.17 28.46 -10.40
CA GLY A 81 2.93 29.57 -11.00
C GLY A 81 4.46 29.43 -10.89
N PHE A 82 4.96 28.25 -10.56
CA PHE A 82 6.39 27.95 -10.48
C PHE A 82 6.84 27.10 -11.67
N LEU A 83 8.15 27.15 -11.96
CA LEU A 83 8.77 26.25 -12.93
C LEU A 83 9.23 24.97 -12.26
N THR A 84 9.02 23.82 -12.90
CA THR A 84 9.56 22.55 -12.44
C THR A 84 11.07 22.52 -12.65
N ILE A 85 11.84 22.62 -11.56
CA ILE A 85 13.30 22.52 -11.56
C ILE A 85 13.73 21.06 -11.74
N LYS A 86 13.06 20.14 -11.06
CA LYS A 86 13.35 18.71 -11.13
C LYS A 86 12.04 17.93 -11.23
N GLN A 87 11.92 17.12 -12.27
CA GLN A 87 10.78 16.23 -12.41
C GLN A 87 10.78 15.18 -11.30
N GLY A 88 9.60 14.87 -10.78
CA GLY A 88 9.41 13.77 -9.84
C GLY A 88 9.75 12.42 -10.47
N ASN A 89 9.92 11.40 -9.64
CA ASN A 89 10.03 10.01 -10.04
C ASN A 89 9.17 9.14 -9.10
N SER A 90 9.29 7.82 -9.17
CA SER A 90 8.51 6.94 -8.29
C SER A 90 8.83 7.12 -6.80
N THR A 91 10.01 7.61 -6.42
CA THR A 91 10.43 7.74 -5.00
C THR A 91 10.44 9.18 -4.49
N HIS A 92 10.48 10.18 -5.37
CA HIS A 92 10.66 11.59 -5.04
C HIS A 92 9.65 12.47 -5.75
N ASN A 93 9.20 13.50 -5.05
CA ASN A 93 8.32 14.52 -5.60
C ASN A 93 9.02 15.37 -6.68
N ALA A 94 8.24 16.07 -7.49
CA ALA A 94 8.72 17.18 -8.29
C ALA A 94 9.20 18.33 -7.38
N VAL A 95 10.21 19.05 -7.85
CA VAL A 95 10.76 20.24 -7.18
C VAL A 95 10.48 21.46 -8.05
N CYS A 96 9.81 22.42 -7.43
CA CYS A 96 9.73 23.81 -7.83
C CYS A 96 10.65 24.62 -6.89
#